data_AF-A0A133UZN3-F1
#
_entry.id   AF-A0A133UZN3-F1
#
_cell.length_a   1.000
_cell.length_b   1.000
_cell.length_c   1.000
_cell.angle_alpha   90.00
_cell.angle_beta   90.00
_cell.angle_gamma   90.00
#
_symmetry.space_group_name_H-M   'P 1'
#
loop_
_entity.id
_entity.type
_entity.pdbx_description
1 polymer ?
#
loop_
_entity_poly.entity_id
_entity_poly.type
_entity_poly.pdbx_seq_one_letter_code
_entity_poly.pdbx_strand_id
1 'polypeptide(L)'
;MADVFRHMGFEEVRITRRTSDKGRDILMKEHLEGDEPCYVIVECKHTKRVSRPVIQKIHSAVTTYHYDGKKRGIVVTSGKFTNPAREYVEEVNQGTGTKVIQLIDGRDLRNIGDDIGLNLYNGKIEVLCDETLPHPPDLRTVSSKIRQEFMSINAFKQKHYTEPDCSIDFLPTLNISARIDSTFETSVGVIHQINEKDNIVILGKRGSTDLLNQKVARMAQKNLKKSINLEKEKLEEKFHNINVLRFGKTETDYKEEAIDILRKKHETKVTYTGDNNVTYHKECTPKKSDITILNITPVYVPLVKTKTEIKKYSYPFQYLSAHPETVKYGDKIHICVQCGKSNGTTFTYCKNCGSINCPDHTKTERLEQTPICTGCAIREYFFYKEKYFYNEENLKKFRKIYEKMPFYRKALENKTLTAIIIALITIMTIIILSII
;
A
#
# COMPACT_ATOMS: atom_id res chain seq x y z
N MET A 1 -16.57 -10.49 -18.54
CA MET A 1 -17.05 -11.75 -19.18
C MET A 1 -15.93 -12.51 -19.87
N ALA A 2 -15.13 -11.93 -20.76
CA ALA A 2 -14.01 -12.66 -21.36
C ALA A 2 -13.08 -13.29 -20.30
N ASP A 3 -12.72 -12.53 -19.26
CA ASP A 3 -11.89 -13.05 -18.17
C ASP A 3 -12.61 -14.12 -17.32
N VAL A 4 -13.93 -14.01 -17.13
CA VAL A 4 -14.75 -15.05 -16.47
C VAL A 4 -14.64 -16.36 -17.24
N PHE A 5 -14.82 -16.32 -18.56
CA PHE A 5 -14.72 -17.53 -19.37
C PHE A 5 -13.31 -18.14 -19.36
N ARG A 6 -12.25 -17.32 -19.33
CA ARG A 6 -10.89 -17.84 -19.16
C ARG A 6 -10.73 -18.60 -17.85
N HIS A 7 -11.27 -18.06 -16.74
CA HIS A 7 -11.24 -18.73 -15.44
C HIS A 7 -12.11 -19.99 -15.40
N MET A 8 -13.19 -20.04 -16.16
CA MET A 8 -14.02 -21.24 -16.34
C MET A 8 -13.35 -22.31 -17.24
N GLY A 9 -12.13 -22.08 -17.75
CA GLY A 9 -11.40 -23.04 -18.58
C GLY A 9 -11.67 -22.95 -20.08
N PHE A 10 -12.36 -21.92 -20.58
CA PHE A 10 -12.52 -21.73 -22.02
C PHE A 10 -11.21 -21.27 -22.68
N GLU A 11 -10.97 -21.78 -23.87
CA GLU A 11 -9.77 -21.51 -24.66
C GLU A 11 -10.04 -20.48 -25.78
N GLU A 12 -8.97 -19.89 -26.31
CA GLU A 12 -9.03 -18.93 -27.42
C GLU A 12 -10.06 -17.80 -27.25
N VAL A 13 -10.26 -17.32 -26.02
CA VAL A 13 -11.25 -16.27 -25.72
C VAL A 13 -10.86 -14.94 -26.35
N ARG A 14 -11.56 -14.56 -27.42
CA ARG A 14 -11.34 -13.35 -28.23
C ARG A 14 -12.54 -12.41 -28.16
N ILE A 15 -12.28 -11.14 -27.84
CA ILE A 15 -13.28 -10.07 -27.92
C ILE A 15 -13.31 -9.55 -29.36
N THR A 16 -14.50 -9.51 -29.96
CA THR A 16 -14.70 -9.00 -31.33
C THR A 16 -14.73 -7.47 -31.33
N ARG A 17 -14.19 -6.84 -32.38
CA ARG A 17 -14.23 -5.38 -32.52
C ARG A 17 -15.66 -4.91 -32.83
N ARG A 18 -16.04 -3.75 -32.29
CA ARG A 18 -17.29 -3.02 -32.58
C ARG A 18 -17.34 -2.54 -34.04
N THR A 19 -17.47 -3.45 -34.98
CA THR A 19 -17.79 -3.12 -36.37
C THR A 19 -19.07 -3.87 -36.71
N SER A 20 -20.16 -3.10 -36.76
CA SER A 20 -21.50 -3.48 -37.23
C SER A 20 -22.11 -4.76 -36.62
N ASP A 21 -22.66 -4.61 -35.41
CA ASP A 21 -23.99 -5.11 -34.98
C ASP A 21 -24.44 -6.55 -35.35
N LYS A 22 -23.53 -7.51 -35.53
CA LYS A 22 -23.90 -8.92 -35.82
C LYS A 22 -24.16 -9.79 -34.57
N GLY A 23 -24.19 -9.20 -33.37
CA GLY A 23 -24.57 -9.92 -32.15
C GLY A 23 -23.54 -10.98 -31.72
N ARG A 24 -22.26 -10.60 -31.73
CA ARG A 24 -21.12 -11.44 -31.33
C ARG A 24 -20.16 -10.55 -30.58
N ASP A 25 -20.12 -10.65 -29.26
CA ASP A 25 -19.20 -9.86 -28.42
C ASP A 25 -17.93 -10.63 -28.06
N ILE A 26 -18.04 -11.95 -27.86
CA ILE A 26 -16.92 -12.83 -27.52
C ILE A 26 -17.02 -14.12 -28.34
N LEU A 27 -15.89 -14.59 -28.85
CA LEU A 27 -15.74 -15.91 -29.47
C LEU A 27 -14.72 -16.72 -28.67
N MET A 28 -14.99 -18.00 -28.46
CA MET A 28 -14.11 -18.89 -27.68
C MET A 28 -14.32 -20.35 -28.07
N LYS A 29 -13.44 -21.23 -27.58
CA LYS A 29 -13.55 -22.68 -27.70
C LYS A 29 -13.72 -23.33 -26.34
N GLU A 30 -14.51 -24.39 -26.31
CA GLU A 30 -14.69 -25.27 -25.16
C GLU A 30 -14.19 -26.66 -25.54
N HIS A 31 -13.25 -27.18 -24.76
CA HIS A 31 -12.80 -28.56 -24.85
C HIS A 31 -13.33 -29.32 -23.65
N LEU A 32 -14.17 -30.32 -23.91
CA LEU A 32 -14.53 -31.34 -22.93
C LEU A 32 -13.67 -32.56 -23.22
N GLU A 33 -13.14 -33.19 -22.16
CA GLU A 33 -12.22 -34.33 -22.30
C GLU A 33 -12.81 -35.43 -23.20
N GLY A 34 -12.12 -35.74 -24.29
CA GLY A 34 -12.54 -36.77 -25.26
C GLY A 34 -13.55 -36.34 -26.33
N ASP A 35 -13.93 -35.05 -26.37
CA ASP A 35 -14.93 -34.52 -27.31
C ASP A 35 -14.29 -33.54 -28.32
N GLU A 36 -14.85 -33.43 -29.53
CA GLU A 36 -14.40 -32.42 -30.49
C GLU A 36 -14.63 -30.99 -29.95
N PRO A 37 -13.70 -30.03 -30.22
CA PRO A 37 -13.83 -28.66 -29.75
C PRO A 37 -15.17 -28.04 -30.13
N CYS A 38 -15.90 -27.51 -29.15
CA CYS A 38 -17.11 -26.76 -29.39
C CYS A 38 -16.80 -25.27 -29.54
N TYR A 39 -17.22 -24.66 -30.64
CA TYR A 39 -17.10 -23.23 -30.85
C TYR A 39 -18.25 -22.48 -30.18
N VAL A 40 -17.93 -21.52 -29.33
CA VAL A 40 -18.90 -20.80 -28.52
C VAL A 40 -18.96 -19.32 -28.92
N ILE A 41 -20.16 -18.88 -29.27
CA ILE A 41 -20.45 -17.49 -29.64
C ILE A 41 -21.22 -16.83 -28.50
N VAL A 42 -20.69 -15.72 -27.98
CA VAL A 42 -21.29 -15.05 -26.82
C VAL A 42 -21.77 -13.65 -27.18
N GLU A 43 -22.99 -13.31 -26.77
CA GLU A 43 -23.53 -11.95 -26.73
C GLU A 43 -23.69 -11.49 -25.28
N CYS A 44 -23.18 -10.31 -24.96
CA CYS A 44 -23.28 -9.69 -23.64
C CYS A 44 -24.25 -8.49 -23.70
N LYS A 45 -25.31 -8.51 -22.88
CA LYS A 45 -26.24 -7.38 -22.73
C LYS A 45 -26.25 -6.83 -21.33
N HIS A 46 -26.01 -5.52 -21.22
CA HIS A 46 -26.09 -4.78 -19.96
C HIS A 46 -27.43 -4.01 -19.87
N THR A 47 -28.53 -4.74 -19.67
CA THR A 47 -29.88 -4.17 -19.54
C THR A 47 -30.65 -4.88 -18.42
N LYS A 48 -31.68 -4.22 -17.85
CA LYS A 48 -32.51 -4.79 -16.77
C LYS A 48 -33.25 -6.06 -17.20
N ARG A 49 -33.69 -6.10 -18.47
CA ARG A 49 -34.35 -7.25 -19.09
C ARG A 49 -33.83 -7.49 -20.49
N VAL A 50 -33.69 -8.76 -20.87
CA VAL A 50 -33.34 -9.20 -22.23
C VAL A 50 -34.52 -9.96 -22.85
N SER A 51 -34.89 -9.55 -24.05
CA SER A 51 -36.05 -10.04 -24.80
C SER A 51 -35.67 -11.04 -25.90
N ARG A 52 -36.68 -11.77 -26.40
CA ARG A 52 -36.55 -12.80 -27.46
C ARG A 52 -35.73 -12.37 -28.70
N PRO A 53 -35.84 -11.12 -29.22
CA PRO A 53 -35.06 -10.70 -30.39
C PRO A 53 -33.54 -10.83 -30.22
N VAL A 54 -33.01 -10.61 -29.01
CA VAL A 54 -31.58 -10.79 -28.73
C VAL A 54 -31.18 -12.25 -28.85
N ILE A 55 -32.03 -13.16 -28.36
CA ILE A 55 -31.80 -14.60 -28.43
C ILE A 55 -31.87 -15.10 -29.87
N GLN A 56 -32.85 -14.61 -30.65
CA GLN A 56 -32.99 -14.92 -32.08
C GLN A 56 -31.77 -14.49 -32.88
N LYS A 57 -31.21 -13.32 -32.55
CA LYS A 57 -29.98 -12.82 -33.17
C LYS A 57 -28.79 -13.76 -32.92
N ILE A 58 -28.63 -14.23 -31.68
CA ILE A 58 -27.59 -15.21 -31.36
C ILE A 58 -27.86 -16.56 -32.00
N HIS A 59 -29.11 -17.04 -32.02
CA HIS A 59 -29.47 -18.28 -32.70
C HIS A 59 -29.04 -18.22 -34.17
N SER A 60 -29.43 -17.16 -34.88
CA SER A 60 -29.02 -16.92 -36.26
C SER A 60 -27.50 -16.89 -36.39
N ALA A 61 -26.80 -16.19 -35.50
CA ALA A 61 -25.35 -16.10 -35.52
C ALA A 61 -24.65 -17.47 -35.38
N VAL A 62 -25.19 -18.37 -34.55
CA VAL A 62 -24.69 -19.75 -34.36
C VAL A 62 -24.95 -20.59 -35.60
N THR A 63 -26.16 -20.53 -36.16
CA THR A 63 -26.54 -21.31 -37.35
C THR A 63 -25.71 -20.91 -38.57
N THR A 64 -25.47 -19.61 -38.77
CA THR A 64 -24.76 -19.09 -39.94
C THR A 64 -23.24 -18.98 -39.74
N TYR A 65 -22.69 -19.41 -38.60
CA TYR A 65 -21.23 -19.38 -38.39
C TYR A 65 -20.56 -20.57 -39.10
N HIS A 66 -19.60 -20.28 -39.97
CA HIS A 66 -18.84 -21.31 -40.67
C HIS A 66 -17.77 -21.89 -39.74
N TYR A 67 -18.04 -23.09 -39.25
CA TYR A 67 -17.14 -23.92 -38.47
C TYR A 67 -17.61 -25.36 -38.60
N ASP A 68 -16.68 -26.28 -38.89
CA ASP A 68 -16.98 -27.66 -39.23
C ASP A 68 -17.26 -28.57 -38.02
N GLY A 69 -17.07 -28.05 -36.79
CA GLY A 69 -17.36 -28.76 -35.54
C GLY A 69 -18.64 -28.28 -34.82
N LYS A 70 -18.83 -28.77 -33.58
CA LYS A 70 -19.95 -28.40 -32.70
C LYS A 70 -19.97 -26.88 -32.46
N LYS A 71 -21.17 -26.28 -32.44
CA LYS A 71 -21.36 -24.84 -32.20
C LYS A 71 -22.47 -24.62 -31.17
N ARG A 72 -22.27 -23.65 -30.27
CA ARG A 72 -23.33 -23.18 -29.36
C ARG A 72 -23.26 -21.69 -29.09
N GLY A 73 -24.38 -21.12 -28.68
CA GLY A 73 -24.52 -19.73 -28.31
C GLY A 73 -24.66 -19.56 -26.80
N ILE A 74 -24.06 -18.50 -26.24
CA ILE A 74 -24.31 -18.07 -24.86
C ILE A 74 -24.81 -16.63 -24.90
N VAL A 75 -25.92 -16.35 -24.24
CA VAL A 75 -26.38 -14.98 -23.99
C VAL A 75 -26.19 -14.66 -22.52
N VAL A 76 -25.43 -13.59 -22.25
CA VAL A 76 -25.08 -13.17 -20.90
C VAL A 76 -25.73 -11.83 -20.59
N THR A 77 -26.33 -11.69 -19.40
CA THR A 77 -26.82 -10.40 -18.93
C THR A 77 -26.70 -10.22 -17.42
N SER A 78 -26.42 -9.00 -16.97
CA SER A 78 -26.53 -8.62 -15.55
C SER A 78 -27.98 -8.49 -15.06
N GLY A 79 -28.95 -8.44 -15.99
CA GLY A 79 -30.39 -8.38 -15.69
C GLY A 79 -31.06 -9.75 -15.64
N LYS A 80 -32.31 -9.81 -16.10
CA LYS A 80 -33.08 -11.06 -16.20
C LYS A 80 -33.57 -11.29 -17.64
N PHE A 81 -33.67 -12.55 -18.05
CA PHE A 81 -34.39 -12.88 -19.29
C PHE A 81 -35.91 -12.80 -19.08
N THR A 82 -36.61 -12.33 -20.09
CA THR A 82 -38.09 -12.38 -20.16
C THR A 82 -38.58 -13.81 -20.41
N ASN A 83 -39.82 -14.13 -20.02
CA ASN A 83 -40.37 -15.48 -20.27
C ASN A 83 -40.38 -15.87 -21.75
N PRO A 84 -40.80 -15.00 -22.70
CA PRO A 84 -40.72 -15.32 -24.13
C PRO A 84 -39.30 -15.58 -24.63
N ALA A 85 -38.27 -15.05 -23.96
CA ALA A 85 -36.88 -15.35 -24.30
C ALA A 85 -36.47 -16.74 -23.80
N ARG A 86 -36.96 -17.18 -22.63
CA ARG A 86 -36.71 -18.51 -22.08
C ARG A 86 -37.44 -19.60 -22.88
N GLU A 87 -38.73 -19.39 -23.14
CA GLU A 87 -39.57 -20.29 -23.95
C GLU A 87 -38.93 -20.53 -25.32
N TYR A 88 -38.44 -19.48 -25.98
CA TYR A 88 -37.76 -19.63 -27.26
C TYR A 88 -36.45 -20.45 -27.16
N VAL A 89 -35.69 -20.34 -26.07
CA VAL A 89 -34.49 -21.18 -25.87
C VAL A 89 -34.88 -22.64 -25.64
N GLU A 90 -35.96 -22.88 -24.91
CA GLU A 90 -36.50 -24.23 -24.73
C GLU A 90 -36.93 -24.83 -26.06
N GLU A 91 -37.67 -24.10 -26.89
CA GLU A 91 -38.04 -24.50 -28.26
C GLU A 91 -36.82 -24.84 -29.11
N VAL A 92 -35.78 -24.00 -29.09
CA VAL A 92 -34.56 -24.22 -29.90
C VAL A 92 -33.73 -25.41 -29.42
N ASN A 93 -33.73 -25.69 -28.11
CA ASN A 93 -32.98 -26.80 -27.52
C ASN A 93 -33.79 -28.11 -27.48
N GLN A 94 -35.08 -28.10 -27.84
CA GLN A 94 -35.89 -29.31 -27.91
C GLN A 94 -35.42 -30.19 -29.07
N GLY A 95 -35.22 -31.48 -28.79
CA GLY A 95 -34.88 -32.49 -29.79
C GLY A 95 -33.42 -32.50 -30.27
N THR A 96 -32.55 -31.61 -29.78
CA THR A 96 -31.17 -31.47 -30.28
C THR A 96 -30.13 -32.30 -29.51
N GLY A 97 -30.50 -32.98 -28.42
CA GLY A 97 -29.60 -33.77 -27.55
C GLY A 97 -28.47 -32.96 -26.88
N THR A 98 -28.29 -31.70 -27.26
CA THR A 98 -27.24 -30.77 -26.85
C THR A 98 -27.81 -29.35 -26.76
N LYS A 99 -27.32 -28.54 -25.81
CA LYS A 99 -27.78 -27.15 -25.64
C LYS A 99 -27.18 -26.25 -26.73
N VAL A 100 -27.97 -25.93 -27.75
CA VAL A 100 -27.61 -25.01 -28.84
C VAL A 100 -27.49 -23.57 -28.31
N ILE A 101 -28.37 -23.17 -27.39
CA ILE A 101 -28.32 -21.85 -26.75
C ILE A 101 -28.38 -21.98 -25.23
N GLN A 102 -27.48 -21.29 -24.54
CA GLN A 102 -27.47 -21.15 -23.08
C GLN A 102 -27.73 -19.70 -22.67
N LEU A 103 -28.51 -19.54 -21.60
CA LEU A 103 -28.78 -18.26 -20.96
C LEU A 103 -27.99 -18.18 -19.65
N ILE A 104 -27.33 -17.05 -19.40
CA ILE A 104 -26.66 -16.75 -18.15
C ILE A 104 -27.18 -15.39 -17.65
N ASP A 105 -28.08 -15.43 -16.67
CA ASP A 105 -28.70 -14.24 -16.07
C ASP A 105 -27.91 -13.72 -14.87
N GLY A 106 -28.33 -12.59 -14.28
CA GLY A 106 -27.60 -11.97 -13.18
C GLY A 106 -27.47 -12.82 -11.91
N ARG A 107 -28.29 -13.87 -11.73
CA ARG A 107 -28.12 -14.85 -10.64
C ARG A 107 -27.13 -15.93 -11.04
N ASP A 108 -27.21 -16.44 -12.27
CA ASP A 108 -26.26 -17.41 -12.80
C ASP A 108 -24.85 -16.84 -12.79
N LEU A 109 -24.71 -15.57 -13.17
CA LEU A 109 -23.46 -14.83 -13.08
C LEU A 109 -22.90 -14.83 -11.65
N ARG A 110 -23.73 -14.59 -10.62
CA ARG A 110 -23.26 -14.60 -9.22
C ARG A 110 -22.73 -15.97 -8.81
N ASN A 111 -23.47 -17.03 -9.14
CA ASN A 111 -23.05 -18.39 -8.81
C ASN A 111 -21.74 -18.76 -9.53
N ILE A 112 -21.65 -18.48 -10.84
CA ILE A 112 -20.41 -18.67 -11.61
C ILE A 112 -19.28 -17.86 -10.99
N GLY A 113 -19.59 -16.63 -10.55
CA GLY A 113 -18.68 -15.77 -9.84
C GLY A 113 -18.14 -16.42 -8.56
N ASP A 114 -19.03 -16.90 -7.69
CA ASP A 114 -18.63 -17.56 -6.45
C ASP A 114 -17.75 -18.80 -6.71
N ASP A 115 -18.07 -19.60 -7.74
CA ASP A 115 -17.34 -20.82 -8.11
C ASP A 115 -15.93 -20.55 -8.65
N ILE A 116 -15.71 -19.41 -9.34
CA ILE A 116 -14.39 -19.04 -9.89
C ILE A 116 -13.66 -17.97 -9.06
N GLY A 117 -14.18 -17.63 -7.87
CA GLY A 117 -13.58 -16.62 -6.99
C GLY A 117 -13.74 -15.17 -7.48
N LEU A 118 -14.92 -14.79 -7.98
CA LEU A 118 -15.27 -13.47 -8.52
C LEU A 118 -16.64 -12.99 -8.00
N ASN A 119 -16.71 -11.97 -7.14
CA ASN A 119 -18.01 -11.48 -6.64
C ASN A 119 -18.56 -10.38 -7.55
N LEU A 120 -19.78 -10.57 -8.03
CA LEU A 120 -20.52 -9.59 -8.82
C LEU A 120 -21.25 -8.62 -7.91
N TYR A 121 -20.55 -7.54 -7.54
CA TYR A 121 -21.15 -6.40 -6.87
C TYR A 121 -21.33 -5.23 -7.87
N ASN A 122 -22.53 -4.64 -7.92
CA ASN A 122 -22.88 -3.54 -8.85
C ASN A 122 -22.67 -3.84 -10.35
N GLY A 123 -22.69 -5.11 -10.76
CA GLY A 123 -22.51 -5.51 -12.17
C GLY A 123 -21.06 -5.41 -12.67
N LYS A 124 -20.09 -5.24 -11.77
CA LYS A 124 -18.66 -5.38 -12.03
C LYS A 124 -18.11 -6.59 -11.26
N ILE A 125 -17.15 -7.27 -11.87
CA ILE A 125 -16.46 -8.42 -11.28
C ILE A 125 -15.31 -7.86 -10.44
N GLU A 126 -15.51 -7.77 -9.13
CA GLU A 126 -14.46 -7.32 -8.20
C GLU A 126 -13.47 -8.47 -7.96
N VAL A 127 -12.19 -8.13 -7.77
CA VAL A 127 -11.16 -9.10 -7.38
C VAL A 127 -11.51 -9.65 -6.00
N LEU A 128 -11.73 -10.97 -5.88
CA LEU A 128 -11.82 -11.62 -4.58
C LEU A 128 -10.45 -12.11 -4.15
N CYS A 129 -10.23 -12.01 -2.85
CA CYS A 129 -9.07 -12.51 -2.17
C CYS A 129 -9.55 -12.86 -0.76
N ASP A 130 -9.24 -14.06 -0.33
CA ASP A 130 -9.38 -14.53 1.05
C ASP A 130 -7.99 -14.77 1.65
N GLU A 131 -6.92 -14.35 0.99
CA GLU A 131 -5.56 -14.51 1.47
C GLU A 131 -5.02 -13.22 2.08
N THR A 132 -4.28 -13.34 3.17
CA THR A 132 -3.53 -12.25 3.78
C THR A 132 -2.08 -12.66 3.99
N LEU A 133 -1.16 -11.70 3.92
CA LEU A 133 0.15 -11.90 4.52
C LEU A 133 0.01 -12.12 6.03
N PRO A 134 0.96 -12.82 6.67
CA PRO A 134 0.88 -13.12 8.09
C PRO A 134 0.71 -11.86 8.95
N HIS A 135 -0.35 -11.83 9.75
CA HIS A 135 -0.59 -10.79 10.75
C HIS A 135 0.04 -11.19 12.11
N PRO A 136 0.19 -10.27 13.07
CA PRO A 136 0.62 -10.63 14.42
C PRO A 136 -0.35 -11.65 15.05
N PRO A 137 0.11 -12.59 15.87
CA PRO A 137 -0.74 -13.64 16.42
C PRO A 137 -1.74 -13.13 17.47
N ASP A 138 -1.38 -12.09 18.23
CA ASP A 138 -2.19 -11.53 19.32
C ASP A 138 -1.81 -10.07 19.68
N LEU A 139 -2.62 -9.44 20.53
CA LEU A 139 -2.37 -8.10 21.07
C LEU A 139 -1.09 -8.01 21.93
N ARG A 140 -0.66 -9.11 22.56
CA ARG A 140 0.58 -9.12 23.36
C ARG A 140 1.81 -8.93 22.48
N THR A 141 1.81 -9.53 21.29
CA THR A 141 2.88 -9.40 20.30
C THR A 141 2.93 -7.98 19.74
N VAL A 142 1.78 -7.40 19.44
CA VAL A 142 1.68 -5.98 19.04
C VAL A 142 2.24 -5.08 20.14
N SER A 143 1.74 -5.24 21.37
CA SER A 143 2.13 -4.42 22.52
C SER A 143 3.62 -4.55 22.85
N SER A 144 4.20 -5.74 22.76
CA SER A 144 5.64 -5.94 22.95
C SER A 144 6.46 -5.17 21.91
N LYS A 145 6.04 -5.16 20.64
CA LYS A 145 6.68 -4.40 19.57
C LYS A 145 6.59 -2.89 19.81
N ILE A 146 5.40 -2.37 20.12
CA ILE A 146 5.21 -0.93 20.38
C ILE A 146 6.02 -0.48 21.60
N ARG A 147 6.03 -1.29 22.66
CA ARG A 147 6.88 -1.05 23.84
C ARG A 147 8.35 -0.95 23.48
N GLN A 148 8.87 -1.79 22.59
CA GLN A 148 10.28 -1.69 22.14
C GLN A 148 10.57 -0.35 21.44
N GLU A 149 9.62 0.15 20.62
CA GLU A 149 9.74 1.46 19.98
C GLU A 149 9.73 2.62 21.00
N PHE A 150 9.01 2.50 22.12
CA PHE A 150 9.09 3.49 23.20
C PHE A 150 10.37 3.37 24.03
N MET A 151 10.87 2.14 24.24
CA MET A 151 12.08 1.91 25.04
C MET A 151 13.35 2.40 24.34
N SER A 152 13.32 2.69 23.03
CA SER A 152 14.41 3.37 22.32
C SER A 152 14.49 4.88 22.65
N ILE A 153 13.43 5.46 23.23
CA ILE A 153 13.35 6.89 23.55
C ILE A 153 14.10 7.18 24.84
N ASN A 154 15.01 8.15 24.79
CA ASN A 154 15.82 8.52 25.93
C ASN A 154 14.95 8.99 27.11
N ALA A 155 15.33 8.57 28.32
CA ALA A 155 14.62 8.81 29.58
C ALA A 155 13.20 8.21 29.67
N PHE A 156 12.74 7.44 28.68
CA PHE A 156 11.51 6.66 28.79
C PHE A 156 11.71 5.45 29.71
N LYS A 157 10.67 5.04 30.44
CA LYS A 157 10.70 3.91 31.38
C LYS A 157 9.42 3.10 31.30
N GLN A 158 9.49 1.80 31.59
CA GLN A 158 8.35 0.89 31.54
C GLN A 158 7.11 1.40 32.29
N LYS A 159 7.30 2.03 33.46
CA LYS A 159 6.21 2.58 34.27
C LYS A 159 5.43 3.74 33.61
N HIS A 160 5.94 4.28 32.50
CA HIS A 160 5.28 5.34 31.72
C HIS A 160 4.52 4.78 30.52
N TYR A 161 4.69 3.49 30.23
CA TYR A 161 4.01 2.80 29.15
C TYR A 161 2.58 2.44 29.57
N THR A 162 1.66 2.64 28.65
CA THR A 162 0.27 2.23 28.70
C THR A 162 0.02 1.27 27.54
N GLU A 163 -0.88 0.30 27.73
CA GLU A 163 -1.20 -0.61 26.64
C GLU A 163 -1.85 0.16 25.47
N PRO A 164 -1.41 -0.06 24.22
CA PRO A 164 -1.92 0.66 23.07
C PRO A 164 -3.31 0.16 22.71
N ASP A 165 -4.17 1.09 22.32
CA ASP A 165 -5.33 0.72 21.50
C ASP A 165 -4.85 0.25 20.13
N CYS A 166 -5.48 -0.78 19.58
CA CYS A 166 -5.01 -1.50 18.41
C CYS A 166 -6.16 -1.84 17.45
N SER A 167 -5.96 -1.51 16.18
CA SER A 167 -6.80 -1.97 15.07
C SER A 167 -5.94 -2.55 13.94
N ILE A 168 -6.54 -3.46 13.15
CA ILE A 168 -5.87 -4.03 11.98
C ILE A 168 -6.73 -3.78 10.75
N ASP A 169 -6.15 -3.13 9.75
CA ASP A 169 -6.75 -2.94 8.44
C ASP A 169 -6.08 -3.90 7.45
N PHE A 170 -6.86 -4.74 6.78
CA PHE A 170 -6.37 -5.61 5.71
C PHE A 170 -6.45 -4.86 4.38
N LEU A 171 -5.29 -4.44 3.87
CA LEU A 171 -5.18 -3.58 2.69
C LEU A 171 -5.20 -4.40 1.39
N PRO A 172 -6.13 -4.14 0.45
CA PRO A 172 -6.23 -4.87 -0.82
C PRO A 172 -5.00 -4.59 -1.68
N THR A 173 -4.14 -5.59 -1.85
CA THR A 173 -2.86 -5.41 -2.53
C THR A 173 -2.76 -6.39 -3.70
N LEU A 174 -2.20 -5.95 -4.82
CA LEU A 174 -1.95 -6.82 -5.99
C LEU A 174 -0.46 -6.86 -6.24
N ASN A 175 0.08 -8.08 -6.28
CA ASN A 175 1.42 -8.33 -6.77
C ASN A 175 1.34 -8.70 -8.25
N ILE A 176 1.94 -7.89 -9.10
CA ILE A 176 1.82 -8.01 -10.56
C ILE A 176 3.20 -8.25 -11.14
N SER A 177 3.34 -9.37 -11.84
CA SER A 177 4.55 -9.69 -12.60
C SER A 177 4.31 -9.44 -14.08
N ALA A 178 5.30 -8.84 -14.73
CA ALA A 178 5.24 -8.49 -16.13
C ALA A 178 6.57 -8.76 -16.83
N ARG A 179 6.51 -8.97 -18.14
CA ARG A 179 7.67 -8.94 -19.03
C ARG A 179 7.58 -7.69 -19.90
N ILE A 180 8.68 -6.96 -20.01
CA ILE A 180 8.83 -5.79 -20.87
C ILE A 180 9.84 -6.15 -21.96
N ASP A 181 9.41 -6.02 -23.21
CA ASP A 181 10.22 -6.26 -24.40
C ASP A 181 10.03 -5.09 -25.38
N SER A 182 10.97 -4.15 -25.36
CA SER A 182 10.88 -2.88 -26.10
C SER A 182 12.22 -2.53 -26.75
N THR A 183 12.19 -2.25 -28.05
CA THR A 183 13.36 -1.81 -28.82
C THR A 183 13.14 -0.39 -29.33
N PHE A 184 14.13 0.48 -29.12
CA PHE A 184 14.12 1.87 -29.56
C PHE A 184 15.19 2.09 -30.62
N GLU A 185 14.74 2.45 -31.81
CA GLU A 185 15.61 2.65 -32.98
C GLU A 185 15.59 4.10 -33.47
N THR A 186 16.68 4.48 -34.13
CA THR A 186 16.81 5.70 -34.93
C THR A 186 17.52 5.36 -36.24
N SER A 187 17.85 6.35 -37.07
CA SER A 187 18.58 6.12 -38.32
C SER A 187 19.96 5.48 -38.12
N VAL A 188 20.56 5.62 -36.92
CA VAL A 188 21.85 5.00 -36.57
C VAL A 188 21.71 3.58 -35.99
N GLY A 189 20.51 3.01 -35.98
CA GLY A 189 20.22 1.68 -35.43
C GLY A 189 19.57 1.71 -34.05
N VAL A 190 19.72 0.61 -33.30
CA VAL A 190 19.15 0.43 -31.95
C VAL A 190 19.92 1.31 -30.95
N ILE A 191 19.22 2.26 -30.34
CA ILE A 191 19.78 3.16 -29.34
C ILE A 191 19.52 2.68 -27.91
N HIS A 192 18.47 1.86 -27.71
CA HIS A 192 18.11 1.32 -26.41
C HIS A 192 17.22 0.10 -26.57
N GLN A 193 17.36 -0.86 -25.66
CA GLN A 193 16.52 -2.05 -25.63
C GLN A 193 16.24 -2.42 -24.17
N ILE A 194 15.01 -2.85 -23.92
CA ILE A 194 14.54 -3.35 -22.62
C ILE A 194 14.04 -4.77 -22.87
N ASN A 195 14.63 -5.74 -22.17
CA ASN A 195 14.16 -7.12 -22.17
C ASN A 195 14.31 -7.68 -20.75
N GLU A 196 13.32 -7.43 -19.91
CA GLU A 196 13.36 -7.81 -18.51
C GLU A 196 12.01 -8.23 -17.96
N LYS A 197 12.05 -8.92 -16.82
CA LYS A 197 10.88 -9.20 -16.00
C LYS A 197 10.88 -8.23 -14.83
N ASP A 198 9.73 -7.62 -14.60
CA ASP A 198 9.54 -6.68 -13.51
C ASP A 198 8.34 -7.09 -12.65
N ASN A 199 8.40 -6.73 -11.37
CA ASN A 199 7.34 -6.99 -10.42
C ASN A 199 6.98 -5.71 -9.69
N ILE A 200 5.72 -5.32 -9.76
CA ILE A 200 5.18 -4.17 -9.04
C ILE A 200 4.16 -4.63 -8.01
N VAL A 201 4.00 -3.85 -6.96
CA VAL A 201 2.97 -4.07 -5.94
C VAL A 201 2.13 -2.83 -5.83
N ILE A 202 0.83 -2.96 -6.06
CA ILE A 202 -0.12 -1.85 -6.08
C ILE A 202 -1.15 -2.01 -4.96
N LEU A 203 -1.53 -0.88 -4.36
CA LEU A 203 -2.65 -0.80 -3.43
C LEU A 203 -3.95 -0.60 -4.22
N GLY A 204 -4.82 -1.61 -4.22
CA GLY A 204 -6.08 -1.63 -4.95
C GLY A 204 -7.27 -1.09 -4.16
N LYS A 205 -7.15 0.09 -3.55
CA LYS A 205 -8.27 0.69 -2.80
C LYS A 205 -9.24 1.41 -3.75
N ARG A 206 -10.47 1.64 -3.30
CA ARG A 206 -11.44 2.43 -4.07
C ARG A 206 -10.95 3.86 -4.27
N GLY A 207 -10.96 4.33 -5.52
CA GLY A 207 -10.63 5.72 -5.87
C GLY A 207 -9.16 6.00 -6.13
N SER A 208 -8.22 5.13 -5.75
CA SER A 208 -6.82 5.27 -6.21
C SER A 208 -6.08 3.93 -6.28
N THR A 209 -5.12 3.88 -7.19
CA THR A 209 -4.18 2.76 -7.33
C THR A 209 -2.80 3.32 -7.10
N ASP A 210 -2.25 3.03 -5.93
CA ASP A 210 -0.99 3.62 -5.50
C ASP A 210 0.11 2.56 -5.62
N LEU A 211 1.20 2.88 -6.34
CA LEU A 211 2.40 2.05 -6.33
C LEU A 211 2.98 2.06 -4.92
N LEU A 212 3.08 0.89 -4.30
CA LEU A 212 3.66 0.79 -2.96
C LEU A 212 5.18 1.01 -3.02
N ASN A 213 5.72 1.64 -1.98
CA ASN A 213 7.15 1.88 -1.91
C ASN A 213 7.95 0.57 -1.97
N GLN A 214 9.21 0.65 -2.39
CA GLN A 214 10.03 -0.52 -2.65
C GLN A 214 10.21 -1.44 -1.44
N LYS A 215 10.22 -0.90 -0.20
CA LYS A 215 10.35 -1.71 1.02
C LYS A 215 9.11 -2.58 1.23
N VAL A 216 7.93 -2.00 1.07
CA VAL A 216 6.65 -2.70 1.19
C VAL A 216 6.49 -3.71 0.07
N ALA A 217 6.81 -3.32 -1.17
CA ALA A 217 6.74 -4.21 -2.32
C ALA A 217 7.63 -5.46 -2.14
N ARG A 218 8.88 -5.28 -1.68
CA ARG A 218 9.79 -6.39 -1.38
C ARG A 218 9.26 -7.30 -0.27
N MET A 219 8.75 -6.71 0.83
CA MET A 219 8.17 -7.49 1.94
C MET A 219 7.00 -8.34 1.46
N ALA A 220 6.09 -7.76 0.67
CA ALA A 220 4.92 -8.45 0.14
C ALA A 220 5.30 -9.57 -0.84
N GLN A 221 6.19 -9.29 -1.79
CA GLN A 221 6.66 -10.28 -2.77
C GLN A 221 7.35 -11.47 -2.10
N LYS A 222 8.25 -11.20 -1.14
CA LYS A 222 9.01 -12.24 -0.43
C LYS A 222 8.10 -13.17 0.37
N ASN A 223 7.03 -12.63 0.95
CA ASN A 223 6.15 -13.37 1.85
C ASN A 223 4.85 -13.85 1.18
N LEU A 224 4.68 -13.63 -0.13
CA LEU A 224 3.47 -14.03 -0.86
C LEU A 224 3.17 -15.53 -0.74
N LYS A 225 4.21 -16.38 -0.83
CA LYS A 225 4.06 -17.85 -0.68
C LYS A 225 3.74 -18.31 0.75
N LYS A 226 3.76 -17.38 1.71
CA LYS A 226 3.41 -17.61 3.12
C LYS A 226 2.08 -16.94 3.46
N SER A 227 1.28 -16.57 2.45
CA SER A 227 -0.07 -16.11 2.68
C SER A 227 -0.87 -17.18 3.44
N ILE A 228 -1.81 -16.70 4.22
CA ILE A 228 -2.72 -17.52 5.03
C ILE A 228 -4.15 -17.10 4.72
N ASN A 229 -5.11 -17.99 4.95
CA ASN A 229 -6.51 -17.65 4.80
C ASN A 229 -6.92 -16.58 5.84
N LEU A 230 -7.67 -15.59 5.39
CA LEU A 230 -8.21 -14.49 6.16
C LEU A 230 -9.53 -14.92 6.79
N GLU A 231 -9.42 -15.57 7.94
CA GLU A 231 -10.57 -16.00 8.74
C GLU A 231 -11.00 -14.86 9.68
N LYS A 232 -11.80 -13.92 9.16
CA LYS A 232 -12.17 -12.67 9.88
C LYS A 232 -12.76 -12.95 11.26
N GLU A 233 -13.62 -13.96 11.38
CA GLU A 233 -14.31 -14.33 12.61
C GLU A 233 -13.32 -14.71 13.73
N LYS A 234 -12.29 -15.51 13.40
CA LYS A 234 -11.25 -15.90 14.38
C LYS A 234 -10.35 -14.73 14.78
N LEU A 235 -10.24 -13.71 13.94
CA LEU A 235 -9.45 -12.53 14.25
C LEU A 235 -10.21 -11.57 15.16
N GLU A 236 -11.53 -11.45 15.00
CA GLU A 236 -12.39 -10.63 15.85
C GLU A 236 -12.38 -11.11 17.31
N GLU A 237 -12.06 -12.39 17.57
CA GLU A 237 -11.81 -12.91 18.91
C GLU A 237 -10.49 -12.41 19.54
N LYS A 238 -9.51 -12.03 18.72
CA LYS A 238 -8.13 -11.72 19.14
C LYS A 238 -7.82 -10.23 19.13
N PHE A 239 -8.52 -9.44 18.32
CA PHE A 239 -8.27 -8.01 18.15
C PHE A 239 -9.56 -7.22 18.30
N HIS A 240 -9.48 -6.05 18.92
CA HIS A 240 -10.65 -5.23 19.22
C HIS A 240 -11.34 -4.66 17.98
N ASN A 241 -10.58 -4.36 16.92
CA ASN A 241 -11.12 -3.73 15.72
C ASN A 241 -10.41 -4.20 14.46
N ILE A 242 -11.19 -4.78 13.55
CA ILE A 242 -10.70 -5.36 12.31
C ILE A 242 -11.50 -4.81 11.14
N ASN A 243 -10.77 -4.33 10.15
CA ASN A 243 -11.35 -3.81 8.93
C ASN A 243 -10.75 -4.50 7.70
N VAL A 244 -11.59 -5.14 6.91
CA VAL A 244 -11.17 -5.75 5.64
C VAL A 244 -11.59 -4.82 4.51
N LEU A 245 -10.62 -4.12 3.92
CA LEU A 245 -10.87 -3.16 2.86
C LEU A 245 -11.07 -3.88 1.53
N ARG A 246 -12.07 -3.48 0.74
CA ARG A 246 -12.36 -4.12 -0.55
C ARG A 246 -11.47 -3.62 -1.68
N PHE A 247 -11.22 -4.47 -2.65
CA PHE A 247 -10.65 -4.08 -3.93
C PHE A 247 -11.58 -3.08 -4.63
N GLY A 248 -11.01 -1.97 -5.10
CA GLY A 248 -11.78 -0.86 -5.65
C GLY A 248 -12.19 -0.99 -7.12
N LYS A 249 -11.59 -1.93 -7.86
CA LYS A 249 -11.68 -2.05 -9.33
C LYS A 249 -11.65 -3.53 -9.76
N THR A 250 -11.90 -3.76 -11.05
CA THR A 250 -11.80 -5.09 -11.65
C THR A 250 -10.34 -5.45 -11.95
N GLU A 251 -10.05 -6.74 -12.14
CA GLU A 251 -8.72 -7.19 -12.56
C GLU A 251 -8.26 -6.53 -13.87
N THR A 252 -9.17 -6.39 -14.85
CA THR A 252 -8.89 -5.73 -16.13
C THR A 252 -8.46 -4.27 -15.92
N ASP A 253 -9.15 -3.54 -15.04
CA ASP A 253 -8.81 -2.15 -14.73
C ASP A 253 -7.40 -2.07 -14.11
N TYR A 254 -7.08 -2.96 -13.17
CA TYR A 254 -5.75 -3.02 -12.56
C TYR A 254 -4.66 -3.41 -13.55
N LYS A 255 -4.97 -4.30 -14.50
CA LYS A 255 -4.04 -4.70 -15.56
C LYS A 255 -3.67 -3.51 -16.43
N GLU A 256 -4.64 -2.71 -16.85
CA GLU A 256 -4.40 -1.52 -17.66
C GLU A 256 -3.56 -0.47 -16.90
N GLU A 257 -3.86 -0.25 -15.63
CA GLU A 257 -3.10 0.67 -14.79
C GLU A 257 -1.69 0.17 -14.48
N ALA A 258 -1.52 -1.14 -14.27
CA ALA A 258 -0.21 -1.76 -14.10
C ALA A 258 0.67 -1.56 -15.33
N ILE A 259 0.11 -1.71 -16.54
CA ILE A 259 0.81 -1.40 -17.80
C ILE A 259 1.25 0.06 -17.79
N ASP A 260 0.38 1.01 -17.47
CA ASP A 260 0.75 2.44 -17.48
C ASP A 260 1.77 2.80 -16.37
N ILE A 261 1.74 2.15 -15.22
CA ILE A 261 2.78 2.27 -14.17
C ILE A 261 4.12 1.75 -14.69
N LEU A 262 4.15 0.57 -15.30
CA LEU A 262 5.37 -0.03 -15.84
C LEU A 262 5.97 0.80 -16.98
N ARG A 263 5.13 1.38 -17.86
CA ARG A 263 5.59 2.29 -18.92
C ARG A 263 6.34 3.48 -18.36
N LYS A 264 5.77 4.14 -17.34
CA LYS A 264 6.40 5.30 -16.68
C LYS A 264 7.66 4.90 -15.90
N LYS A 265 7.64 3.73 -15.26
CA LYS A 265 8.81 3.23 -14.51
C LYS A 265 10.01 2.96 -15.43
N HIS A 266 9.75 2.51 -16.65
CA HIS A 266 10.75 2.17 -17.67
C HIS A 266 11.00 3.28 -18.70
N GLU A 267 10.45 4.47 -18.45
CA GLU A 267 10.74 5.64 -19.25
C GLU A 267 12.17 6.11 -18.95
N THR A 268 12.99 6.22 -20.00
CA THR A 268 14.38 6.65 -19.88
C THR A 268 14.76 7.62 -20.98
N LYS A 269 15.66 8.54 -20.67
CA LYS A 269 16.23 9.49 -21.64
C LYS A 269 17.60 9.00 -22.07
N VAL A 270 17.72 8.67 -23.35
CA VAL A 270 18.92 8.07 -23.93
C VAL A 270 19.65 9.10 -24.77
N THR A 271 20.97 9.14 -24.62
CA THR A 271 21.86 10.00 -25.41
C THR A 271 22.54 9.15 -26.48
N TYR A 272 22.52 9.59 -27.73
CA TYR A 272 23.18 8.89 -28.84
C TYR A 272 23.79 9.88 -29.83
N THR A 273 24.81 9.45 -30.58
CA THR A 273 25.47 10.26 -31.61
C THR A 273 24.96 9.85 -32.98
N GLY A 274 24.51 10.83 -33.77
CA GLY A 274 24.07 10.61 -35.16
C GLY A 274 25.25 10.44 -36.13
N ASP A 275 24.97 9.98 -37.35
CA ASP A 275 25.98 9.83 -38.42
C ASP A 275 26.67 11.14 -38.81
N ASN A 276 26.06 12.29 -38.47
CA ASN A 276 26.64 13.62 -38.63
C ASN A 276 27.56 14.05 -37.46
N ASN A 277 27.94 13.13 -36.58
CA ASN A 277 28.76 13.35 -35.39
C ASN A 277 28.16 14.36 -34.38
N VAL A 278 26.84 14.54 -34.41
CA VAL A 278 26.09 15.39 -33.45
C VAL A 278 25.44 14.51 -32.39
N THR A 279 25.46 14.96 -31.14
CA THR A 279 24.81 14.28 -30.01
C THR A 279 23.35 14.68 -29.89
N TYR A 280 22.46 13.69 -29.81
CA TYR A 280 21.01 13.85 -29.62
C TYR A 280 20.55 13.18 -28.34
N HIS A 281 19.36 13.58 -27.88
CA HIS A 281 18.65 12.91 -26.80
C HIS A 281 17.30 12.42 -27.30
N LYS A 282 16.92 11.20 -26.92
CA LYS A 282 15.61 10.63 -27.20
C LYS A 282 15.00 10.07 -25.93
N GLU A 283 13.73 10.41 -25.71
CA GLU A 283 12.91 9.82 -24.66
C GLU A 283 12.38 8.48 -25.15
N CYS A 284 12.70 7.42 -24.43
CA CYS A 284 12.38 6.04 -24.75
C CYS A 284 11.36 5.55 -23.72
N THR A 285 10.08 5.51 -24.12
CA THR A 285 8.98 4.97 -23.30
C THR A 285 8.39 3.72 -23.99
N PRO A 286 8.31 2.57 -23.30
CA PRO A 286 7.68 1.38 -23.87
C PRO A 286 6.23 1.62 -24.31
N LYS A 287 5.80 0.95 -25.37
CA LYS A 287 4.38 0.94 -25.79
C LYS A 287 3.58 0.00 -24.90
N LYS A 288 2.25 0.12 -24.92
CA LYS A 288 1.37 -0.82 -24.20
C LYS A 288 1.52 -2.26 -24.71
N SER A 289 1.81 -2.44 -26.00
CA SER A 289 2.06 -3.75 -26.63
C SER A 289 3.33 -4.43 -26.15
N ASP A 290 4.30 -3.65 -25.68
CA ASP A 290 5.64 -4.12 -25.31
C ASP A 290 5.64 -4.74 -23.90
N ILE A 291 4.52 -4.61 -23.17
CA ILE A 291 4.36 -5.06 -21.80
C ILE A 291 3.33 -6.19 -21.77
N THR A 292 3.80 -7.37 -21.36
CA THR A 292 2.96 -8.54 -21.13
C THR A 292 2.81 -8.78 -19.64
N ILE A 293 1.61 -8.62 -19.10
CA ILE A 293 1.31 -9.04 -17.72
C ILE A 293 1.29 -10.57 -17.68
N LEU A 294 2.12 -11.14 -16.81
CA LEU A 294 2.29 -12.59 -16.66
C LEU A 294 1.36 -13.14 -15.58
N ASN A 295 1.27 -12.44 -14.45
CA ASN A 295 0.43 -12.85 -13.33
C ASN A 295 -0.05 -11.64 -12.52
N ILE A 296 -1.25 -11.76 -11.95
CA ILE A 296 -1.82 -10.82 -10.99
C ILE A 296 -2.23 -11.64 -9.77
N THR A 297 -1.53 -11.46 -8.64
CA THR A 297 -1.84 -12.17 -7.40
C THR A 297 -2.39 -11.20 -6.37
N PRO A 298 -3.70 -11.24 -6.06
CA PRO A 298 -4.27 -10.46 -4.99
C PRO A 298 -3.88 -11.05 -3.63
N VAL A 299 -3.58 -10.18 -2.67
CA VAL A 299 -3.30 -10.55 -1.28
C VAL A 299 -3.63 -9.37 -0.38
N TYR A 300 -4.14 -9.61 0.82
CA TYR A 300 -4.23 -8.57 1.84
C TYR A 300 -2.89 -8.35 2.53
N VAL A 301 -2.51 -7.09 2.71
CA VAL A 301 -1.38 -6.71 3.57
C VAL A 301 -1.96 -6.14 4.88
N PRO A 302 -1.75 -6.79 6.04
CA PRO A 302 -2.19 -6.27 7.33
C PRO A 302 -1.45 -4.98 7.68
N LEU A 303 -2.19 -3.90 7.85
CA LEU A 303 -1.77 -2.63 8.42
C LEU A 303 -2.21 -2.58 9.88
N VAL A 304 -1.27 -2.77 10.79
CA VAL A 304 -1.51 -2.64 12.23
C VAL A 304 -1.42 -1.17 12.58
N LYS A 305 -2.48 -0.64 13.19
CA LYS A 305 -2.57 0.74 13.68
C LYS A 305 -2.69 0.71 15.18
N THR A 306 -1.84 1.46 15.85
CA THR A 306 -1.82 1.54 17.30
C THR A 306 -1.86 2.98 17.77
N LYS A 307 -2.42 3.21 18.94
CA LYS A 307 -2.46 4.50 19.62
C LYS A 307 -2.12 4.32 21.08
N THR A 308 -1.00 4.89 21.52
CA THR A 308 -0.59 4.88 22.93
C THR A 308 -0.83 6.25 23.56
N GLU A 309 -1.61 6.30 24.63
CA GLU A 309 -1.89 7.54 25.38
C GLU A 309 -0.90 7.70 26.53
N ILE A 310 -0.09 8.76 26.49
CA ILE A 310 0.90 9.07 27.52
C ILE A 310 0.66 10.47 28.03
N LYS A 311 0.07 10.57 29.21
CA LYS A 311 -0.32 11.83 29.86
C LYS A 311 -1.19 12.67 28.92
N LYS A 312 -0.65 13.77 28.38
CA LYS A 312 -1.38 14.73 27.53
C LYS A 312 -1.25 14.44 26.03
N TYR A 313 -0.50 13.41 25.65
CA TYR A 313 -0.16 13.15 24.25
C TYR A 313 -0.56 11.75 23.81
N SER A 314 -1.12 11.70 22.60
CA SER A 314 -1.40 10.47 21.87
C SER A 314 -0.28 10.22 20.88
N TYR A 315 0.24 9.00 20.86
CA TYR A 315 1.28 8.55 19.94
C TYR A 315 0.76 7.45 19.01
N PRO A 316 0.26 7.81 17.82
CA PRO A 316 -0.06 6.85 16.78
C PRO A 316 1.20 6.19 16.21
N PHE A 317 1.17 4.87 16.06
CA PHE A 317 2.21 4.12 15.37
C PHE A 317 1.58 3.06 14.46
N GLN A 318 2.09 2.94 13.24
CA GLN A 318 1.52 2.11 12.19
C GLN A 318 2.62 1.32 11.48
N TYR A 319 2.38 0.05 11.24
CA TYR A 319 3.29 -0.80 10.48
C TYR A 319 2.53 -1.83 9.66
N LEU A 320 3.09 -2.18 8.51
CA LEU A 320 2.62 -3.29 7.68
C LEU A 320 3.28 -4.58 8.18
N SER A 321 2.52 -5.68 8.19
CA SER A 321 2.93 -6.97 8.72
C SER A 321 3.02 -8.04 7.65
N ALA A 322 4.11 -8.78 7.65
CA ALA A 322 4.24 -10.13 7.12
C ALA A 322 4.94 -10.96 8.20
N HIS A 323 4.26 -11.10 9.34
CA HIS A 323 4.80 -11.54 10.62
C HIS A 323 5.73 -12.76 10.46
N PRO A 324 6.94 -12.73 11.06
CA PRO A 324 7.47 -11.69 11.97
C PRO A 324 8.07 -10.46 11.27
N GLU A 325 8.16 -10.44 9.94
CA GLU A 325 8.68 -9.29 9.19
C GLU A 325 7.69 -8.13 9.23
N THR A 326 8.19 -6.90 9.39
CA THR A 326 7.35 -5.70 9.45
C THR A 326 8.01 -4.52 8.76
N VAL A 327 7.22 -3.64 8.15
CA VAL A 327 7.69 -2.38 7.58
C VAL A 327 6.96 -1.22 8.26
N LYS A 328 7.71 -0.27 8.83
CA LYS A 328 7.13 0.96 9.41
C LYS A 328 6.37 1.73 8.33
N TYR A 329 5.13 2.12 8.64
CA TYR A 329 4.24 2.85 7.72
C TYR A 329 3.95 4.27 8.22
N GLY A 330 3.82 4.45 9.54
CA GLY A 330 3.68 5.75 10.19
C GLY A 330 4.23 5.72 11.61
N ASP A 331 4.97 6.75 12.01
CA ASP A 331 5.67 6.78 13.30
C ASP A 331 5.55 8.18 13.93
N LYS A 332 4.67 8.35 14.91
CA LYS A 332 4.58 9.59 15.72
C LYS A 332 5.40 9.50 17.01
N ILE A 333 6.00 8.35 17.31
CA ILE A 333 6.87 8.16 18.49
C ILE A 333 8.18 8.91 18.25
N HIS A 334 8.74 8.81 17.04
CA HIS A 334 9.99 9.45 16.64
C HIS A 334 9.78 10.78 15.90
N ILE A 335 8.83 11.58 16.38
CA ILE A 335 8.56 12.93 15.87
C ILE A 335 8.53 13.90 17.05
N CYS A 336 9.27 15.00 16.93
CA CYS A 336 9.27 16.01 17.98
C CYS A 336 7.90 16.69 18.06
N VAL A 337 7.29 16.65 19.25
CA VAL A 337 6.00 17.30 19.53
C VAL A 337 6.05 18.81 19.31
N GLN A 338 7.20 19.46 19.52
CA GLN A 338 7.33 20.92 19.44
C GLN A 338 7.51 21.45 18.01
N CYS A 339 8.24 20.72 17.15
CA CYS A 339 8.58 21.21 15.81
C CYS A 339 8.22 20.27 14.66
N GLY A 340 7.68 19.09 14.94
CA GLY A 340 7.27 18.12 13.92
C GLY A 340 8.42 17.43 13.17
N LYS A 341 9.69 17.68 13.53
CA LYS A 341 10.84 17.06 12.87
C LYS A 341 11.02 15.59 13.29
N SER A 342 11.33 14.74 12.32
CA SER A 342 11.60 13.31 12.46
C SER A 342 13.10 12.93 12.31
N ASN A 343 13.95 13.88 11.93
CA ASN A 343 15.38 13.66 11.67
C ASN A 343 16.29 13.90 12.89
N GLY A 344 15.72 13.86 14.10
CA GLY A 344 16.50 13.99 15.32
C GLY A 344 17.44 12.79 15.50
N THR A 345 18.69 13.05 15.89
CA THR A 345 19.67 11.99 16.22
C THR A 345 19.22 11.15 17.41
N THR A 346 18.56 11.80 18.38
CA THR A 346 17.95 11.16 19.55
C THR A 346 16.65 11.87 19.90
N PHE A 347 15.68 11.10 20.41
CA PHE A 347 14.43 11.63 20.94
C PHE A 347 14.38 11.41 22.44
N THR A 348 13.91 12.41 23.18
CA THR A 348 13.89 12.38 24.65
C THR A 348 12.49 12.60 25.19
N TYR A 349 12.10 11.74 26.13
CA TYR A 349 10.83 11.77 26.83
C TYR A 349 10.83 12.83 27.93
N CYS A 350 9.82 13.69 27.95
CA CYS A 350 9.57 14.63 29.05
C CYS A 350 8.64 14.02 30.09
N LYS A 351 9.20 13.71 31.27
CA LYS A 351 8.44 13.17 32.41
C LYS A 351 7.32 14.11 32.87
N ASN A 352 7.41 15.42 32.64
CA ASN A 352 6.40 16.37 33.13
C ASN A 352 5.07 16.23 32.36
N CYS A 353 5.10 16.44 31.04
CA CYS A 353 3.90 16.45 30.20
C CYS A 353 3.68 15.19 29.36
N GLY A 354 4.69 14.33 29.23
CA GLY A 354 4.65 13.13 28.39
C GLY A 354 5.08 13.34 26.94
N SER A 355 5.59 14.53 26.58
CA SER A 355 6.03 14.82 25.20
C SER A 355 7.33 14.10 24.83
N ILE A 356 7.49 13.69 23.58
CA ILE A 356 8.75 13.21 23.00
C ILE A 356 9.32 14.31 22.10
N ASN A 357 10.59 14.65 22.30
CA ASN A 357 11.18 15.86 21.71
C ASN A 357 12.57 15.60 21.14
N CYS A 358 12.93 16.34 20.10
CA CYS A 358 14.28 16.33 19.54
C CYS A 358 15.27 17.03 20.51
N PRO A 359 16.59 16.99 20.22
CA PRO A 359 17.60 17.58 21.09
C PRO A 359 17.42 19.10 21.26
N ASP A 360 17.01 19.82 20.23
CA ASP A 360 16.81 21.27 20.29
C ASP A 360 15.72 21.67 21.29
N HIS A 361 14.69 20.85 21.40
CA HIS A 361 13.52 21.06 22.25
C HIS A 361 13.58 20.29 23.58
N THR A 362 14.76 19.77 23.91
CA THR A 362 15.03 19.13 25.20
C THR A 362 16.12 19.93 25.92
N LYS A 363 15.89 20.24 27.19
CA LYS A 363 16.88 20.84 28.08
C LYS A 363 17.08 19.94 29.30
N THR A 364 18.17 20.18 30.02
CA THR A 364 18.44 19.49 31.29
C THR A 364 17.97 20.38 32.43
N GLU A 365 17.11 19.83 33.27
CA GLU A 365 16.64 20.48 34.48
C GLU A 365 17.80 20.66 35.48
N ARG A 366 17.93 21.85 36.07
CA ARG A 366 19.14 22.21 36.82
C ARG A 366 19.26 21.50 38.17
N LEU A 367 18.19 21.22 38.90
CA LEU A 367 18.27 20.59 40.23
C LEU A 367 18.44 19.07 40.17
N GLU A 368 17.57 18.41 39.42
CA GLU A 368 17.47 16.96 39.30
C GLU A 368 18.33 16.39 38.17
N GLN A 369 18.86 17.24 37.28
CA GLN A 369 19.68 16.82 36.13
C GLN A 369 18.96 15.88 35.17
N THR A 370 17.63 16.01 35.10
CA THR A 370 16.75 15.18 34.28
C THR A 370 16.23 15.95 33.06
N PRO A 371 15.87 15.26 31.97
CA PRO A 371 15.37 15.95 30.78
C PRO A 371 14.01 16.63 30.98
N ILE A 372 13.85 17.79 30.36
CA ILE A 372 12.61 18.56 30.30
C ILE A 372 12.41 19.16 28.91
N CYS A 373 11.18 19.19 28.40
CA CYS A 373 10.92 19.84 27.12
C CYS A 373 10.85 21.36 27.27
N THR A 374 11.20 22.09 26.21
CA THR A 374 11.15 23.55 26.18
C THR A 374 9.76 24.11 26.46
N GLY A 375 8.70 23.37 26.11
CA GLY A 375 7.32 23.76 26.41
C GLY A 375 6.91 23.62 27.89
N CYS A 376 7.65 22.87 28.70
CA CYS A 376 7.42 22.74 30.14
C CYS A 376 8.44 23.50 30.99
N ALA A 377 9.56 23.89 30.41
CA ALA A 377 10.67 24.45 31.16
C ALA A 377 10.39 25.88 31.60
N ILE A 378 10.45 26.10 32.92
CA ILE A 378 10.58 27.44 33.48
C ILE A 378 12.05 27.83 33.41
N ARG A 379 12.31 29.08 33.03
CA ARG A 379 13.65 29.58 32.74
C ARG A 379 14.02 30.76 33.63
N GLU A 380 15.28 30.80 34.04
CA GLU A 380 15.88 31.97 34.70
C GLU A 380 17.38 32.03 34.46
N TYR A 381 17.94 33.23 34.51
CA TYR A 381 19.37 33.47 34.34
C TYR A 381 20.11 33.37 35.68
N PHE A 382 21.15 32.53 35.70
CA PHE A 382 22.12 32.46 36.80
C PHE A 382 23.52 32.64 36.22
N PHE A 383 24.23 33.67 36.68
CA PHE A 383 25.54 34.08 36.16
C PHE A 383 25.57 34.18 34.62
N TYR A 384 24.61 34.95 34.07
CA TYR A 384 24.45 35.20 32.62
C TYR A 384 24.17 33.96 31.76
N LYS A 385 23.79 32.83 32.38
CA LYS A 385 23.37 31.62 31.66
C LYS A 385 21.95 31.23 32.02
N GLU A 386 21.15 30.98 30.98
CA GLU A 386 19.80 30.45 31.15
C GLU A 386 19.85 29.04 31.77
N LYS A 387 19.02 28.82 32.78
CA LYS A 387 18.82 27.54 33.47
C LYS A 387 17.34 27.17 33.41
N TYR A 388 17.08 25.87 33.39
CA TYR A 388 15.75 25.31 33.16
C TYR A 388 15.29 24.50 34.37
N PHE A 389 13.99 24.61 34.68
CA PHE A 389 13.37 24.05 35.88
C PHE A 389 12.02 23.41 35.54
N TYR A 390 11.62 22.37 36.29
CA TYR A 390 10.33 21.70 36.09
C TYR A 390 9.11 22.57 36.40
N ASN A 391 9.23 23.38 37.44
CA ASN A 391 8.15 24.18 37.98
C ASN A 391 8.74 25.31 38.85
N GLU A 392 7.85 26.18 39.34
CA GLU A 392 8.22 27.33 40.18
C GLU A 392 8.84 26.90 41.52
N GLU A 393 8.49 25.73 42.03
CA GLU A 393 9.03 25.21 43.29
C GLU A 393 10.51 24.84 43.14
N ASN A 394 10.87 24.12 42.08
CA ASN A 394 12.26 23.82 41.72
C ASN A 394 13.06 25.12 41.53
N LEU A 395 12.50 26.10 40.83
CA LEU A 395 13.13 27.40 40.65
C LEU A 395 13.42 28.09 41.99
N LYS A 396 12.40 28.22 42.84
CA LYS A 396 12.53 28.83 44.19
C LYS A 396 13.53 28.09 45.06
N LYS A 397 13.53 26.75 45.00
CA LYS A 397 14.50 25.92 45.74
C LYS A 397 15.92 26.19 45.26
N PHE A 398 16.15 26.27 43.95
CA PHE A 398 17.46 26.58 43.41
C PHE A 398 17.91 28.01 43.73
N ARG A 399 17.02 29.00 43.69
CA ARG A 399 17.34 30.39 44.13
C ARG A 399 17.90 30.43 45.54
N LYS A 400 17.23 29.76 46.50
CA LYS A 400 17.69 29.67 47.89
C LYS A 400 19.07 29.00 48.01
N ILE A 401 19.35 27.99 47.18
CA ILE A 401 20.66 27.36 47.15
C ILE A 401 21.69 28.33 46.56
N TYR A 402 21.37 28.96 45.42
CA TYR A 402 22.23 29.89 44.71
C TYR A 402 22.63 31.09 45.57
N GLU A 403 21.69 31.70 46.30
CA GLU A 403 21.97 32.82 47.21
C GLU A 403 23.06 32.49 48.23
N LYS A 404 22.98 31.28 48.81
CA LYS A 404 23.95 30.74 49.79
C LYS A 404 25.27 30.27 49.18
N MET A 405 25.39 30.21 47.85
CA MET A 405 26.64 29.77 47.21
C MET A 405 27.74 30.83 47.34
N PRO A 406 28.98 30.43 47.64
CA PRO A 406 30.15 31.29 47.46
C PRO A 406 30.26 31.80 46.01
N PHE A 407 30.86 32.98 45.83
CA PHE A 407 31.03 33.63 44.52
C PHE A 407 31.63 32.70 43.45
N TYR A 408 32.68 31.94 43.76
CA TYR A 408 33.33 31.05 42.79
C TYR A 408 32.40 29.92 42.31
N ARG A 409 31.47 29.43 43.16
CA ARG A 409 30.46 28.45 42.74
C ARG A 409 29.35 29.06 41.90
N LYS A 410 28.97 30.32 42.19
CA LYS A 410 28.02 31.08 41.36
C LYS A 410 28.56 31.25 39.93
N ALA A 411 29.86 31.53 39.80
CA ALA A 411 30.51 31.65 38.49
C ALA A 411 30.43 30.36 37.65
N LEU A 412 30.65 29.21 38.29
CA LEU A 412 30.60 27.89 37.64
C LEU A 412 29.24 27.52 37.04
N GLU A 413 28.16 28.25 37.37
CA GLU A 413 26.89 28.09 36.66
C GLU A 413 27.02 28.42 35.17
N ASN A 414 27.96 29.29 34.78
CA ASN A 414 28.34 29.49 33.39
C ASN A 414 29.76 28.97 33.14
N LYS A 415 29.88 27.65 32.98
CA LYS A 415 31.16 26.98 32.69
C LYS A 415 31.90 27.60 31.49
N THR A 416 31.17 27.99 30.45
CA THR A 416 31.75 28.58 29.23
C THR A 416 32.37 29.95 29.51
N LEU A 417 31.60 30.86 30.15
CA LEU A 417 32.11 32.17 30.54
C LEU A 417 33.27 32.05 31.53
N THR A 418 33.17 31.14 32.50
CA THR A 418 34.24 30.89 33.47
C THR A 418 35.52 30.42 32.77
N ALA A 419 35.42 29.50 31.81
CA ALA A 419 36.57 29.03 31.03
C ALA A 419 37.21 30.16 30.20
N ILE A 420 36.40 31.03 29.59
CA ILE A 420 36.89 32.21 28.85
C ILE A 420 37.62 33.18 29.78
N ILE A 421 37.05 33.48 30.95
CA ILE A 421 37.67 34.37 31.93
C ILE A 421 39.00 33.79 32.42
N ILE A 422 39.05 32.49 32.74
CA ILE A 422 40.29 31.82 33.14
C ILE A 422 41.33 31.90 32.02
N ALA A 423 40.96 31.61 30.77
CA ALA A 423 41.87 31.69 29.64
C ALA A 423 42.43 33.11 29.43
N LEU A 424 41.58 34.14 29.54
CA LEU A 424 42.02 35.54 29.43
C LEU A 424 42.95 35.95 30.56
N ILE A 425 42.67 35.53 31.80
CA ILE A 425 43.55 35.79 32.96
C ILE A 425 44.90 35.12 32.74
N THR A 426 44.92 33.85 32.30
CA THR A 426 46.16 33.12 32.02
C THR A 426 46.98 33.81 30.92
N ILE A 427 46.34 34.24 29.83
CA ILE A 427 46.99 34.99 28.75
C ILE A 427 47.57 36.31 29.29
N MET A 428 46.80 37.06 30.07
CA MET A 428 47.23 38.32 30.65
C MET A 428 48.42 38.13 31.61
N THR A 429 48.41 37.07 32.44
CA THR A 429 49.55 36.75 33.30
C THR A 429 50.80 36.38 32.51
N ILE A 430 50.67 35.65 31.40
CA ILE A 430 51.79 35.33 30.51
C ILE A 430 52.35 36.61 29.87
N ILE A 431 51.47 37.51 29.40
CA ILE A 431 51.88 38.79 28.80
C ILE A 431 52.64 39.64 29.83
N ILE A 432 52.11 39.78 31.05
CA ILE A 432 52.78 40.54 32.12
C ILE A 432 54.14 39.91 32.46
N LEU A 433 54.22 38.58 32.59
CA LEU A 433 55.47 37.86 32.85
C LEU A 433 56.48 37.94 31.69
N SER A 434 56.04 38.24 30.47
CA SER A 434 56.93 38.43 29.31
C SER A 434 57.47 39.86 29.16
N ILE A 435 56.87 40.82 29.88
CA ILE A 435 57.26 42.24 29.88
C ILE A 435 58.19 42.57 31.05
N ILE A 436 58.15 41.76 32.12
CA ILE A 436 59.08 41.77 33.26
C ILE A 436 60.28 40.90 32.91
#